data_AF-A0A969HGR7-F1
#
_entry.id   AF-A0A969HGR7-F1
#
_cell.length_a   1.000
_cell.length_b   1.000
_cell.length_c   1.000
_cell.angle_alpha   90.00
_cell.angle_beta   90.00
_cell.angle_gamma   90.00
#
_symmetry.space_group_name_H-M   'P 1'
#
loop_
_entity.id
_entity.type
_entity.pdbx_description
1 polymer ?
#
loop_
_entity_poly.entity_id
_entity_poly.type
_entity_poly.pdbx_seq_one_letter_code
_entity_poly.pdbx_strand_id
1 'polypeptide(L)'
;MKFSNVAIFILLGLSMVFNPIRAQQQCGSEYNLELIRQHNPNLWQKMKEIEAHTQQYLLSQMQTKSVNDVNATITIPVVVHVLHLANEPVGTGRNIPDAQIQSQIDVLNEDFNRINADRVNTPAQFTPNATNANIQFRLACTDPNGNPTNGITRTVTSIANFPYTPNPDGTINETATRIKFTSLGGRDA
;
A
#
# COMPACT_ATOMS: atom_id res chain seq x y z
N MET A 1 21.40 16.09 70.73
CA MET A 1 20.28 15.44 70.01
C MET A 1 19.54 16.54 69.27
N LYS A 2 19.37 16.61 67.94
CA LYS A 2 19.54 15.69 66.81
C LYS A 2 19.85 16.52 65.54
N PHE A 3 20.41 15.81 64.56
CA PHE A 3 20.86 16.22 63.24
C PHE A 3 19.78 16.80 62.30
N SER A 4 20.24 17.67 61.38
CA SER A 4 20.02 17.71 59.92
C SER A 4 18.61 17.58 59.32
N ASN A 5 18.28 18.45 58.35
CA ASN A 5 17.76 18.09 57.02
C ASN A 5 17.57 19.33 56.12
N VAL A 6 18.69 19.94 55.72
CA VAL A 6 18.77 20.73 54.49
C VAL A 6 19.03 19.75 53.35
N ALA A 7 18.00 19.10 52.83
CA ALA A 7 18.10 18.20 51.68
C ALA A 7 16.73 17.85 51.08
N ILE A 8 15.95 18.83 50.65
CA ILE A 8 14.87 18.60 49.65
C ILE A 8 14.95 19.76 48.64
N PHE A 9 16.06 19.80 47.91
CA PHE A 9 16.16 20.49 46.64
C PHE A 9 15.78 19.48 45.54
N ILE A 10 14.93 19.92 44.60
CA ILE A 10 14.87 19.43 43.21
C ILE A 10 14.37 17.98 43.04
N LEU A 11 13.05 17.79 43.06
CA LEU A 11 12.42 16.56 42.54
C LEU A 11 11.03 16.84 41.94
N LEU A 12 10.93 17.93 41.18
CA LEU A 12 9.74 18.35 40.44
C LEU A 12 10.12 18.89 39.04
N GLY A 13 11.16 18.32 38.46
CA GLY A 13 11.59 18.55 37.08
C GLY A 13 11.95 17.21 36.47
N LEU A 14 11.45 16.97 35.25
CA LEU A 14 11.77 15.84 34.38
C LEU A 14 10.91 14.57 34.49
N SER A 15 9.59 14.70 34.41
CA SER A 15 8.78 13.70 33.71
C SER A 15 8.46 14.21 32.30
N MET A 16 9.49 14.38 31.47
CA MET A 16 9.28 14.34 30.02
C MET A 16 8.83 12.93 29.69
N VAL A 17 7.52 12.76 29.56
CA VAL A 17 6.91 11.56 29.00
C VAL A 17 7.37 11.53 27.54
N PHE A 18 8.48 10.84 27.28
CA PHE A 18 8.88 10.50 25.92
C PHE A 18 7.81 9.58 25.35
N ASN A 19 6.79 10.15 24.74
CA ASN A 19 5.91 9.40 23.85
C ASN A 19 6.76 9.02 22.65
N PRO A 20 7.02 7.72 22.38
CA PRO A 20 7.66 7.34 21.14
C PRO A 20 6.68 7.65 20.01
N ILE A 21 6.92 8.75 19.29
CA ILE A 21 6.26 9.03 18.03
C ILE A 21 6.71 7.93 17.06
N ARG A 22 5.90 6.88 16.89
CA ARG A 22 6.11 5.88 15.84
C ARG A 22 5.68 6.50 14.51
N ALA A 23 6.59 7.26 13.89
CA ALA A 23 6.34 8.00 12.64
C ALA A 23 6.60 7.18 11.36
N GLN A 24 6.93 5.89 11.46
CA GLN A 24 7.26 5.09 10.28
C GLN A 24 6.05 4.28 9.84
N GLN A 25 5.50 4.63 8.67
CA GLN A 25 4.56 3.79 7.95
C GLN A 25 5.30 2.52 7.49
N GLN A 26 4.75 1.36 7.84
CA GLN A 26 5.33 0.09 7.46
C GLN A 26 4.85 -0.29 6.05
N CYS A 27 5.77 -0.44 5.09
CA CYS A 27 5.48 -0.82 3.70
C CYS A 27 6.30 -2.06 3.31
N GLY A 28 5.63 -3.13 2.87
CA GLY A 28 6.27 -4.40 2.45
C GLY A 28 6.90 -4.38 1.06
N SER A 29 6.90 -3.22 0.40
CA SER A 29 7.41 -3.04 -0.96
C SER A 29 8.57 -2.05 -1.00
N GLU A 30 9.29 -1.88 0.10
CA GLU A 30 10.54 -1.13 0.13
C GLU A 30 11.67 -1.98 -0.45
N TYR A 31 12.31 -1.49 -1.51
CA TYR A 31 13.42 -2.20 -2.17
C TYR A 31 14.76 -1.62 -1.74
N ASN A 32 15.47 -2.36 -0.88
CA ASN A 32 16.89 -2.08 -0.63
C ASN A 32 17.72 -2.73 -1.75
N LEU A 33 18.06 -1.94 -2.77
CA LEU A 33 18.78 -2.43 -3.95
C LEU A 33 20.12 -3.10 -3.60
N GLU A 34 20.81 -2.65 -2.55
CA GLU A 34 22.07 -3.25 -2.15
C GLU A 34 21.87 -4.65 -1.53
N LEU A 35 20.87 -4.81 -0.65
CA LEU A 35 20.52 -6.12 -0.10
C LEU A 35 20.03 -7.07 -1.19
N ILE A 36 19.20 -6.59 -2.13
CA ILE A 36 18.72 -7.41 -3.26
C ILE A 36 19.89 -7.86 -4.13
N ARG A 37 20.84 -6.95 -4.44
CA ARG A 37 22.02 -7.29 -5.23
C ARG A 37 22.88 -8.36 -4.57
N GLN A 38 23.04 -8.32 -3.25
CA GLN A 38 23.86 -9.27 -2.49
C GLN A 38 23.16 -10.61 -2.25
N HIS A 39 21.86 -10.59 -1.94
CA HIS A 39 21.12 -11.75 -1.45
C HIS A 39 20.13 -12.36 -2.46
N ASN A 40 19.81 -11.66 -3.54
CA ASN A 40 18.87 -12.13 -4.58
C ASN A 40 19.29 -11.67 -6.00
N PRO A 41 20.38 -12.24 -6.56
CA PRO A 41 20.92 -11.82 -7.85
C PRO A 41 19.93 -11.99 -9.02
N ASN A 42 19.00 -12.95 -8.92
CA ASN A 42 17.96 -13.18 -9.92
C ASN A 42 16.94 -12.03 -9.93
N LEU A 43 16.49 -11.57 -8.77
CA LEU A 43 15.60 -10.41 -8.67
C LEU A 43 16.32 -9.14 -9.17
N TRP A 44 17.58 -8.94 -8.77
CA TRP A 44 18.40 -7.84 -9.26
C TRP A 44 18.48 -7.81 -10.80
N GLN A 45 18.74 -8.96 -11.41
CA GLN A 45 18.83 -9.07 -12.86
C GLN A 45 17.49 -8.75 -13.53
N LYS A 46 16.37 -9.28 -13.01
CA LYS A 46 15.02 -8.95 -13.50
C LYS A 46 14.70 -7.46 -13.39
N MET A 47 15.05 -6.81 -12.28
CA MET A 47 14.83 -5.37 -12.11
C MET A 47 15.59 -4.57 -13.17
N LYS A 48 16.86 -4.90 -13.43
CA LYS A 48 17.63 -4.25 -14.51
C LYS A 48 17.00 -4.48 -15.89
N GLU A 49 16.50 -5.68 -16.15
CA GLU A 49 15.84 -6.00 -17.43
C GLU A 49 14.56 -5.19 -17.62
N ILE A 50 13.76 -5.02 -16.57
CA ILE A 50 12.53 -4.19 -16.59
C ILE A 50 12.89 -2.72 -16.86
N GLU A 51 13.92 -2.19 -16.20
CA GLU A 51 14.37 -0.81 -16.41
C GLU A 51 14.89 -0.59 -17.85
N ALA A 52 15.73 -1.50 -18.33
CA ALA A 52 16.25 -1.44 -19.70
C ALA A 52 15.12 -1.55 -20.75
N HIS A 53 14.16 -2.46 -20.50
CA HIS A 53 12.98 -2.61 -21.35
C HIS A 53 12.14 -1.32 -21.37
N THR A 54 11.92 -0.70 -20.21
CA THR A 54 11.16 0.55 -20.10
C THR A 54 11.84 1.68 -20.85
N GLN A 55 13.16 1.84 -20.72
CA GLN A 55 13.93 2.84 -21.47
C GLN A 55 13.82 2.62 -22.98
N GLN A 56 13.96 1.37 -23.43
CA GLN A 56 13.83 1.03 -24.85
C GLN A 56 12.42 1.31 -25.38
N TYR A 57 11.39 0.98 -24.59
CA TYR A 57 10.00 1.27 -24.93
C TYR A 57 9.78 2.77 -25.11
N LEU A 58 10.25 3.59 -24.18
CA LEU A 58 10.14 5.06 -24.26
C LEU A 58 10.80 5.61 -25.53
N LEU A 59 12.00 5.13 -25.89
CA LEU A 59 12.69 5.54 -27.12
C LEU A 59 11.92 5.12 -28.38
N SER A 60 11.33 3.92 -28.38
CA SER A 60 10.54 3.43 -29.53
C SER A 60 9.22 4.19 -29.72
N GLN A 61 8.55 4.59 -28.63
CA GLN A 61 7.28 5.33 -28.67
C GLN A 61 7.46 6.78 -29.12
N MET A 62 8.65 7.37 -28.95
CA MET A 62 8.95 8.69 -29.53
C MET A 62 8.95 8.68 -31.07
N GLN A 63 9.11 7.52 -31.71
CA GLN A 63 9.16 7.38 -33.17
C GLN A 63 7.80 7.09 -33.83
N THR A 64 6.78 6.66 -33.07
CA THR A 64 5.51 6.12 -33.61
C THR A 64 4.25 6.80 -33.08
N LYS A 65 4.33 8.02 -32.52
CA LYS A 65 3.14 8.78 -32.12
C LYS A 65 2.26 9.17 -33.32
N SER A 66 1.40 8.25 -33.75
CA SER A 66 0.06 8.62 -34.17
C SER A 66 -0.65 9.14 -32.92
N VAL A 67 -0.95 10.43 -32.91
CA VAL A 67 -1.61 11.17 -31.82
C VAL A 67 -3.08 10.79 -31.78
N ASN A 68 -3.37 9.52 -31.53
CA ASN A 68 -4.71 9.07 -31.15
C ASN A 68 -4.52 8.36 -29.82
N ASP A 69 -5.03 8.98 -28.76
CA ASP A 69 -5.21 8.42 -27.43
C ASP A 69 -4.19 8.73 -26.31
N VAL A 70 -3.52 9.89 -26.36
CA VAL A 70 -2.83 10.45 -25.17
C VAL A 70 -3.84 10.91 -24.09
N ASN A 71 -5.14 10.96 -24.42
CA ASN A 71 -6.22 11.46 -23.56
C ASN A 71 -7.23 10.37 -23.13
N ALA A 72 -7.07 9.10 -23.52
CA ALA A 72 -7.94 8.06 -22.99
C ALA A 72 -7.72 7.87 -21.49
N THR A 73 -8.84 7.79 -20.77
CA THR A 73 -8.83 7.34 -19.39
C THR A 73 -8.53 5.84 -19.34
N ILE A 74 -7.45 5.47 -18.66
CA ILE A 74 -7.11 4.07 -18.41
C ILE A 74 -8.01 3.56 -17.28
N THR A 75 -8.89 2.59 -17.57
CA THR A 75 -9.75 2.00 -16.54
C THR A 75 -9.15 0.71 -16.00
N ILE A 76 -8.90 0.65 -14.70
CA ILE A 76 -8.41 -0.50 -13.97
C ILE A 76 -9.59 -1.16 -13.23
N PRO A 77 -10.01 -2.38 -13.62
CA PRO A 77 -10.97 -3.15 -12.84
C PRO A 77 -10.31 -3.68 -11.56
N VAL A 78 -10.98 -3.50 -10.43
CA VAL A 78 -10.47 -3.81 -9.08
C VAL A 78 -11.33 -4.89 -8.45
N VAL A 79 -10.67 -5.88 -7.83
CA VAL A 79 -11.31 -6.82 -6.92
C VAL A 79 -10.73 -6.62 -5.52
N VAL A 80 -11.59 -6.50 -4.52
CA VAL A 80 -11.21 -6.35 -3.12
C VAL A 80 -11.48 -7.64 -2.37
N HIS A 81 -10.41 -8.26 -1.87
CA HIS A 81 -10.47 -9.46 -1.05
C HIS A 81 -10.45 -9.11 0.44
N VAL A 82 -11.61 -9.22 1.10
CA VAL A 82 -11.75 -9.01 2.54
C VAL A 82 -11.55 -10.35 3.26
N LEU A 83 -10.50 -10.44 4.08
CA LEU A 83 -10.26 -11.58 4.96
C LEU A 83 -10.79 -11.26 6.36
N HIS A 84 -11.66 -12.09 6.91
CA HIS A 84 -12.29 -11.84 8.21
C HIS A 84 -12.45 -13.10 9.06
N LEU A 85 -12.65 -12.94 10.36
CA LEU A 85 -12.92 -14.04 11.28
C LEU A 85 -14.37 -14.54 11.11
N ALA A 86 -14.61 -15.81 11.45
CA ALA A 86 -15.92 -16.44 11.27
C ALA A 86 -17.08 -15.75 12.01
N ASN A 87 -16.79 -15.08 13.14
CA ASN A 87 -17.76 -14.40 13.99
C ASN A 87 -17.87 -12.88 13.73
N GLU A 88 -17.32 -12.39 12.61
CA GLU A 88 -17.36 -10.98 12.23
C GLU A 88 -18.40 -10.78 11.11
N PRO A 89 -19.65 -10.34 11.41
CA PRO A 89 -20.60 -9.94 10.37
C PRO A 89 -20.12 -8.67 9.66
N VAL A 90 -20.66 -8.40 8.47
CA VAL A 90 -20.32 -7.19 7.69
C VAL A 90 -20.56 -5.94 8.55
N GLY A 91 -19.58 -5.05 8.60
CA GLY A 91 -19.56 -3.87 9.47
C GLY A 91 -18.82 -4.08 10.80
N THR A 92 -18.36 -5.29 11.11
CA THR A 92 -17.68 -5.62 12.38
C THR A 92 -16.26 -6.12 12.15
N GLY A 93 -15.32 -5.68 12.98
CA GLY A 93 -13.94 -6.20 12.97
C GLY A 93 -13.26 -6.00 11.61
N ARG A 94 -12.65 -7.06 11.05
CA ARG A 94 -12.05 -7.00 9.70
C ARG A 94 -13.09 -7.03 8.58
N ASN A 95 -14.33 -7.45 8.84
CA ASN A 95 -15.35 -7.59 7.81
C ASN A 95 -15.97 -6.23 7.45
N ILE A 96 -15.16 -5.29 6.95
CA ILE A 96 -15.52 -3.89 6.70
C ILE A 96 -16.73 -3.76 5.77
N PRO A 97 -17.59 -2.73 5.94
CA PRO A 97 -18.76 -2.55 5.09
C PRO A 97 -18.38 -2.14 3.66
N ASP A 98 -19.23 -2.43 2.69
CA ASP A 98 -19.02 -2.10 1.27
C ASP A 98 -18.77 -0.60 1.06
N ALA A 99 -19.44 0.27 1.84
CA ALA A 99 -19.23 1.72 1.79
C ALA A 99 -17.79 2.13 2.13
N GLN A 100 -17.13 1.42 3.05
CA GLN A 100 -15.71 1.67 3.37
C GLN A 100 -14.80 1.24 2.22
N ILE A 101 -15.11 0.12 1.57
CA ILE A 101 -14.39 -0.32 0.36
C ILE A 101 -14.56 0.72 -0.76
N GLN A 102 -15.78 1.19 -0.98
CA GLN A 102 -16.07 2.21 -2.00
C GLN A 102 -15.29 3.50 -1.72
N SER A 103 -15.22 3.94 -0.45
CA SER A 103 -14.44 5.14 -0.09
C SER A 103 -12.97 5.03 -0.49
N GLN A 104 -12.36 3.84 -0.46
CA GLN A 104 -11.00 3.64 -0.94
C GLN A 104 -10.90 3.74 -2.46
N ILE A 105 -11.89 3.22 -3.19
CA ILE A 105 -11.96 3.37 -4.66
C ILE A 105 -12.12 4.86 -5.03
N ASP A 106 -12.90 5.61 -4.26
CA ASP A 106 -13.10 7.04 -4.47
C ASP A 106 -11.78 7.80 -4.24
N VAL A 107 -11.07 7.55 -3.14
CA VAL A 107 -9.75 8.14 -2.86
C VAL A 107 -8.73 7.81 -3.96
N LEU A 108 -8.69 6.56 -4.46
CA LEU A 108 -7.82 6.20 -5.58
C LEU A 108 -8.14 7.02 -6.83
N ASN A 109 -9.43 7.19 -7.15
CA ASN A 109 -9.84 8.02 -8.28
C ASN A 109 -9.51 9.51 -8.04
N GLU A 110 -9.62 9.99 -6.81
CA GLU A 110 -9.28 11.37 -6.46
C GLU A 110 -7.80 11.67 -6.66
N ASP A 111 -6.93 10.83 -6.09
CA ASP A 111 -5.48 11.02 -6.10
C ASP A 111 -4.90 10.83 -7.51
N PHE A 112 -5.31 9.77 -8.22
CA PHE A 112 -4.78 9.49 -9.56
C PHE A 112 -5.29 10.46 -10.63
N ASN A 113 -6.38 11.17 -10.37
CA ASN A 113 -6.88 12.21 -11.27
C ASN A 113 -6.59 13.64 -10.78
N ARG A 114 -5.91 13.78 -9.63
CA ARG A 114 -5.58 15.06 -9.00
C ARG A 114 -6.82 15.94 -8.72
N ILE A 115 -7.91 15.31 -8.32
CA ILE A 115 -9.15 15.98 -7.90
C ILE A 115 -9.34 15.94 -6.37
N ASN A 116 -8.40 15.35 -5.66
CA ASN A 116 -8.30 15.35 -4.20
C ASN A 116 -8.32 16.77 -3.62
N ALA A 117 -9.09 16.98 -2.55
CA ALA A 117 -9.32 18.30 -1.97
C ALA A 117 -8.04 18.95 -1.40
N ASP A 118 -7.14 18.14 -0.85
CA ASP A 118 -5.88 18.56 -0.24
C ASP A 118 -4.78 18.89 -1.27
N ARG A 119 -5.04 18.77 -2.59
CA ARG A 119 -4.11 19.20 -3.64
C ARG A 119 -3.64 20.65 -3.49
N VAL A 120 -4.46 21.50 -2.84
CA VAL A 120 -4.15 22.90 -2.51
C VAL A 120 -2.96 23.04 -1.55
N ASN A 121 -2.63 21.99 -0.81
CA ASN A 121 -1.49 21.94 0.11
C ASN A 121 -0.17 21.61 -0.59
N THR A 122 -0.18 21.32 -1.90
CA THR A 122 1.06 21.10 -2.67
C THR A 122 1.90 22.38 -2.65
N PRO A 123 3.15 22.36 -2.13
CA PRO A 123 4.01 23.56 -2.15
C PRO A 123 4.17 24.11 -3.57
N ALA A 124 4.15 25.44 -3.71
CA ALA A 124 4.14 26.11 -5.01
C ALA A 124 5.29 25.68 -5.94
N GLN A 125 6.47 25.40 -5.37
CA GLN A 125 7.65 24.90 -6.09
C GLN A 125 7.46 23.52 -6.73
N PHE A 126 6.51 22.72 -6.25
CA PHE A 126 6.22 21.37 -6.74
C PHE A 126 4.95 21.30 -7.59
N THR A 127 4.10 22.34 -7.55
CA THR A 127 2.85 22.41 -8.33
C THR A 127 3.04 22.11 -9.83
N PRO A 128 4.10 22.61 -10.51
CA PRO A 128 4.33 22.31 -11.93
C PRO A 128 4.60 20.84 -12.25
N ASN A 129 5.07 20.05 -11.27
CA ASN A 129 5.42 18.64 -11.46
C ASN A 129 4.29 17.68 -11.09
N ALA A 130 3.30 18.15 -10.34
CA ALA A 130 2.17 17.32 -9.99
C ALA A 130 1.23 17.20 -11.19
N THR A 131 0.67 16.01 -11.39
CA THR A 131 0.01 15.65 -12.66
C THR A 131 -1.30 14.90 -12.42
N ASN A 132 -2.16 14.89 -13.44
CA ASN A 132 -3.30 13.99 -13.54
C ASN A 132 -2.85 12.77 -14.35
N ALA A 133 -2.89 11.58 -13.75
CA ALA A 133 -2.50 10.33 -14.41
C ALA A 133 -3.58 9.79 -15.37
N ASN A 134 -4.81 10.31 -15.30
CA ASN A 134 -5.97 9.90 -16.08
C ASN A 134 -6.27 8.39 -15.96
N ILE A 135 -6.21 7.87 -14.72
CA ILE A 135 -6.49 6.49 -14.37
C ILE A 135 -7.77 6.43 -13.55
N GLN A 136 -8.69 5.56 -13.94
CA GLN A 136 -9.94 5.31 -13.23
C GLN A 136 -9.98 3.89 -12.65
N PHE A 137 -10.24 3.79 -11.35
CA PHE A 137 -10.45 2.53 -10.65
C PHE A 137 -11.95 2.24 -10.55
N ARG A 138 -12.36 1.04 -10.92
CA ARG A 138 -13.75 0.58 -10.78
C ARG A 138 -13.78 -0.81 -10.21
N LEU A 139 -14.69 -1.08 -9.27
CA LEU A 139 -14.95 -2.46 -8.85
C LEU A 139 -15.36 -3.29 -10.07
N ALA A 140 -14.76 -4.49 -10.19
CA ALA A 140 -15.04 -5.39 -11.29
C ALA A 140 -16.52 -5.80 -11.29
N CYS A 141 -17.16 -5.84 -12.46
CA CYS A 141 -18.52 -6.31 -12.63
C CYS A 141 -18.61 -7.77 -13.11
N THR A 142 -17.48 -8.36 -13.51
CA THR A 142 -17.38 -9.72 -14.03
C THR A 142 -16.19 -10.43 -13.38
N ASP A 143 -16.39 -11.67 -12.91
CA ASP A 143 -15.33 -12.52 -12.35
C ASP A 143 -14.51 -13.23 -13.46
N PRO A 144 -13.41 -13.91 -13.12
CA PRO A 144 -12.59 -14.62 -14.12
C PRO A 144 -13.33 -15.73 -14.91
N ASN A 145 -14.47 -16.23 -14.40
CA ASN A 145 -15.30 -17.24 -15.07
C ASN A 145 -16.40 -16.61 -15.93
N GLY A 146 -16.49 -15.28 -15.99
CA GLY A 146 -17.51 -14.57 -16.75
C GLY A 146 -18.82 -14.31 -15.99
N ASN A 147 -18.89 -14.62 -14.69
CA ASN A 147 -20.11 -14.39 -13.91
C ASN A 147 -20.20 -12.95 -13.38
N PRO A 148 -21.42 -12.40 -13.19
CA PRO A 148 -21.61 -11.12 -12.54
C PRO A 148 -21.05 -11.10 -11.11
N THR A 149 -20.37 -10.02 -10.74
CA THR A 149 -19.85 -9.76 -9.39
C THR A 149 -19.96 -8.27 -9.04
N ASN A 150 -19.86 -7.94 -7.75
CA ASN A 150 -19.70 -6.57 -7.28
C ASN A 150 -18.22 -6.18 -7.06
N GLY A 151 -17.28 -7.05 -7.43
CA GLY A 151 -15.85 -6.83 -7.26
C GLY A 151 -15.37 -6.98 -5.81
N ILE A 152 -16.19 -7.53 -4.91
CA ILE A 152 -15.84 -7.73 -3.51
C ILE A 152 -15.99 -9.22 -3.19
N THR A 153 -14.93 -9.81 -2.63
CA THR A 153 -15.01 -11.16 -2.06
C THR A 153 -14.78 -11.08 -0.56
N ARG A 154 -15.50 -11.90 0.21
CA ARG A 154 -15.33 -12.00 1.67
C ARG A 154 -14.95 -13.44 1.99
N THR A 155 -13.77 -13.65 2.55
CA THR A 155 -13.22 -14.96 2.86
C THR A 155 -13.01 -15.09 4.36
N VAL A 156 -13.67 -16.08 4.96
CA VAL A 156 -13.46 -16.43 6.35
C VAL A 156 -12.08 -17.06 6.52
N THR A 157 -11.34 -16.61 7.53
CA THR A 157 -10.02 -17.13 7.88
C THR A 157 -9.90 -17.38 9.38
N SER A 158 -9.10 -18.37 9.77
CA SER A 158 -8.70 -18.59 11.18
C SER A 158 -7.50 -17.72 11.57
N ILE A 159 -6.97 -16.92 10.64
CA ILE A 159 -5.74 -16.16 10.84
C ILE A 159 -6.07 -14.84 11.51
N ALA A 160 -5.58 -14.70 12.74
CA ALA A 160 -5.83 -13.51 13.56
C ALA A 160 -4.97 -12.32 13.10
N ASN A 161 -3.72 -12.57 12.69
CA ASN A 161 -2.76 -11.54 12.31
C ASN A 161 -1.99 -11.95 11.06
N PHE A 162 -1.72 -10.98 10.19
CA PHE A 162 -0.87 -11.14 9.01
C PHE A 162 0.47 -10.45 9.29
N PRO A 163 1.53 -11.21 9.62
CA PRO A 163 2.78 -10.62 10.05
C PRO A 163 3.54 -10.00 8.88
N TYR A 164 4.29 -8.95 9.21
CA TYR A 164 5.34 -8.45 8.36
C TYR A 164 6.63 -9.21 8.66
N THR A 165 7.11 -9.98 7.69
CA THR A 165 8.31 -10.82 7.82
C THR A 165 9.23 -10.55 6.64
N PRO A 166 10.31 -9.78 6.79
CA PRO A 166 11.25 -9.55 5.71
C PRO A 166 12.13 -10.77 5.44
N ASN A 167 12.49 -10.98 4.18
CA ASN A 167 13.54 -11.88 3.73
C ASN A 167 14.93 -11.26 3.95
N PRO A 168 16.02 -12.05 3.89
CA PRO A 168 17.38 -11.52 3.99
C PRO A 168 17.74 -10.46 2.93
N ASP A 169 17.08 -10.50 1.77
CA ASP A 169 17.23 -9.51 0.69
C ASP A 169 16.42 -8.22 0.91
N GLY A 170 15.72 -8.10 2.04
CA GLY A 170 14.90 -6.94 2.40
C GLY A 170 13.48 -6.96 1.82
N THR A 171 13.15 -7.89 0.92
CA THR A 171 11.79 -8.05 0.40
C THR A 171 10.86 -8.68 1.43
N ILE A 172 9.54 -8.57 1.26
CA ILE A 172 8.60 -9.26 2.14
C ILE A 172 8.51 -10.75 1.82
N ASN A 173 8.45 -11.59 2.85
CA ASN A 173 8.14 -13.00 2.72
C ASN A 173 6.62 -13.19 2.54
N GLU A 174 6.19 -13.22 1.29
CA GLU A 174 4.77 -13.33 0.91
C GLU A 174 4.08 -14.59 1.47
N THR A 175 4.81 -15.71 1.52
CA THR A 175 4.31 -16.96 2.10
C THR A 175 4.10 -16.83 3.61
N ALA A 176 5.01 -16.16 4.32
CA ALA A 176 4.88 -15.93 5.76
C ALA A 176 3.84 -14.84 6.11
N THR A 177 3.57 -13.90 5.19
CA THR A 177 2.48 -12.93 5.32
C THR A 177 1.11 -13.56 5.05
N ARG A 178 1.03 -14.63 4.24
CA ARG A 178 -0.14 -15.53 4.07
C ARG A 178 -1.38 -14.93 3.42
N ILE A 179 -1.44 -13.62 3.20
CA ILE A 179 -2.62 -12.91 2.66
C ILE A 179 -2.99 -13.41 1.26
N LYS A 180 -1.99 -13.67 0.41
CA LYS A 180 -2.14 -13.89 -1.04
C LYS A 180 -2.39 -15.34 -1.45
N PHE A 181 -2.49 -16.27 -0.49
CA PHE A 181 -2.59 -17.71 -0.79
C PHE A 181 -3.74 -18.35 -0.02
N THR A 182 -4.70 -18.93 -0.73
CA THR A 182 -5.86 -19.61 -0.13
C THR A 182 -5.40 -20.76 0.79
N SER A 183 -4.35 -21.49 0.38
CA SER A 183 -3.78 -22.60 1.16
C SER A 183 -3.20 -22.18 2.52
N LEU A 184 -2.92 -20.88 2.72
CA LEU A 184 -2.35 -20.34 3.95
C LEU A 184 -3.36 -19.57 4.80
N GLY A 185 -4.65 -19.60 4.42
CA GLY A 185 -5.73 -18.87 5.08
C GLY A 185 -5.97 -17.46 4.50
N GLY A 186 -5.35 -17.15 3.37
CA GLY A 186 -5.59 -15.94 2.58
C GLY A 186 -6.60 -16.15 1.45
N ARG A 187 -6.44 -15.37 0.39
CA ARG A 187 -7.18 -15.51 -0.86
C ARG A 187 -6.21 -15.33 -2.02
N ASP A 188 -6.24 -16.26 -2.97
CA ASP A 188 -5.43 -16.15 -4.18
C ASP A 188 -5.83 -14.88 -4.95
N ALA A 189 -4.82 -14.07 -5.29
CA ALA A 189 -4.92 -12.81 -6.00
C ALA A 189 -4.37 -12.95 -7.43
#